data_AF-A0AA97DDE7-F1
#
_entry.id   AF-A0AA97DDE7-F1
#
_cell.length_a   1.000
_cell.length_b   1.000
_cell.length_c   1.000
_cell.angle_alpha   90.00
_cell.angle_beta   90.00
_cell.angle_gamma   90.00
#
_symmetry.space_group_name_H-M   'P 1'
#
loop_
_entity.id
_entity.type
_entity.pdbx_description
1 polymer ?
#
loop_
_entity_poly.entity_id
_entity_poly.type
_entity_poly.pdbx_seq_one_letter_code
_entity_poly.pdbx_strand_id
1 'polypeptide(L)'
;MYIALRPLHIAGHDYHINDEIPDECVTRRLEVTGFVKHIEKETFAAPVLMSDGTVTAVELTPQEVKTALLLFQQTPANAAKAVSEIASEPLLEYFKQADGRKAVQAALGVKMNGGETNGGGAEQPADSGNGAAE
;
A
#
# COMPACT_ATOMS: atom_id res chain seq x y z
N MET A 1 14.04 -12.00 -46.00
CA MET A 1 12.88 -12.90 -46.17
C MET A 1 11.96 -12.67 -44.98
N TYR A 2 10.89 -11.89 -45.16
CA TYR A 2 9.86 -11.72 -44.15
C TYR A 2 8.90 -12.91 -44.25
N ILE A 3 9.10 -13.93 -43.40
CA ILE A 3 8.06 -14.92 -43.19
C ILE A 3 6.99 -14.18 -42.39
N ALA A 4 5.81 -13.96 -42.97
CA ALA A 4 4.66 -13.51 -42.22
C ALA A 4 4.36 -14.58 -41.16
N LEU A 5 4.78 -14.30 -39.92
CA LEU A 5 4.54 -15.20 -38.79
C LEU A 5 3.03 -15.27 -38.58
N ARG A 6 2.48 -16.48 -38.49
CA ARG A 6 1.04 -16.63 -38.26
C ARG A 6 0.70 -16.08 -36.87
N PRO A 7 -0.40 -15.34 -36.72
CA PRO A 7 -0.85 -14.90 -35.41
C PRO A 7 -1.26 -16.10 -34.54
N LEU A 8 -1.16 -15.91 -33.23
CA LEU A 8 -1.66 -16.80 -32.20
C LEU A 8 -3.04 -16.31 -31.74
N HIS A 9 -4.06 -17.17 -31.83
CA HIS A 9 -5.42 -16.83 -31.44
C HIS A 9 -5.66 -17.14 -29.96
N ILE A 10 -5.92 -16.13 -29.13
CA ILE A 10 -6.19 -16.26 -27.70
C ILE A 10 -7.43 -15.42 -27.35
N ALA A 11 -8.38 -16.02 -26.63
CA ALA A 11 -9.57 -15.34 -26.11
C ALA A 11 -10.39 -14.54 -27.17
N GLY A 12 -10.41 -14.98 -28.43
CA GLY A 12 -11.12 -14.30 -29.52
C GLY A 12 -10.32 -13.21 -30.24
N HIS A 13 -9.04 -13.04 -29.90
CA HIS A 13 -8.16 -12.03 -30.48
C HIS A 13 -6.89 -12.68 -31.07
N ASP A 14 -6.38 -12.08 -32.14
CA ASP A 14 -5.14 -12.51 -32.81
C ASP A 14 -3.96 -11.68 -32.31
N TYR A 15 -2.90 -12.37 -31.85
CA TYR A 15 -1.67 -11.76 -31.33
C TYR A 15 -0.45 -12.18 -32.15
N HIS A 16 0.49 -11.26 -32.37
CA HIS A 16 1.78 -11.49 -33.00
C HIS A 16 2.91 -11.52 -31.96
N ILE A 17 4.12 -11.87 -32.41
CA ILE A 17 5.30 -11.84 -31.54
C ILE A 17 5.53 -10.41 -31.04
N ASN A 18 5.68 -10.27 -29.72
CA ASN A 18 5.83 -9.02 -28.97
C ASN A 18 4.55 -8.20 -28.76
N ASP A 19 3.38 -8.71 -29.14
CA ASP A 19 2.13 -8.06 -28.73
C ASP A 19 1.91 -8.26 -27.22
N GLU A 20 1.40 -7.23 -26.55
CA GLU A 20 0.98 -7.31 -25.15
C GLU A 20 -0.39 -7.99 -25.07
N ILE A 21 -0.45 -9.08 -24.30
CA ILE A 21 -1.68 -9.83 -24.06
C ILE A 21 -2.20 -9.42 -22.67
N PRO A 22 -3.46 -8.96 -22.55
CA PRO A 22 -4.04 -8.63 -21.25
C PRO A 22 -4.03 -9.83 -20.29
N ASP A 23 -3.81 -9.58 -18.99
CA ASP A 23 -3.72 -10.63 -17.97
C ASP A 23 -4.96 -11.55 -17.96
N GLU A 24 -6.15 -11.01 -18.21
CA GLU A 24 -7.41 -11.75 -18.28
C GLU A 24 -7.47 -12.77 -19.43
N CYS A 25 -6.64 -12.59 -20.46
CA CYS A 25 -6.51 -13.49 -21.59
C CYS A 25 -5.42 -14.54 -21.36
N VAL A 26 -4.55 -14.37 -20.36
CA VAL A 26 -3.45 -15.28 -20.06
C VAL A 26 -3.94 -16.45 -19.20
N THR A 27 -3.79 -17.67 -19.73
CA THR A 27 -4.01 -18.88 -18.94
C THR A 27 -2.68 -19.43 -18.44
N ARG A 28 -2.68 -20.09 -17.27
CA ARG A 28 -1.49 -20.76 -16.72
C ARG A 28 -0.80 -21.70 -17.72
N ARG A 29 -1.56 -22.31 -18.64
CA ARG A 29 -0.99 -23.18 -19.68
C ARG A 29 -0.12 -22.41 -20.67
N LEU A 30 -0.49 -21.17 -21.03
CA LEU A 30 0.29 -20.33 -21.94
C LEU A 30 1.62 -19.89 -21.32
N GLU A 31 1.64 -19.63 -20.01
CA GLU A 31 2.87 -19.30 -19.28
C GLU A 31 3.82 -20.50 -19.17
N VAL A 32 3.32 -21.67 -18.75
CA VAL A 32 4.15 -22.88 -18.54
C VAL A 32 4.77 -23.41 -19.83
N THR A 33 4.09 -23.21 -20.96
CA THR A 33 4.58 -23.63 -22.28
C THR A 33 5.54 -22.63 -22.92
N GLY A 34 5.71 -21.45 -22.34
CA GLY A 34 6.61 -20.41 -22.83
C GLY A 34 6.09 -19.63 -24.04
N PHE A 35 4.80 -19.77 -24.40
CA PHE A 35 4.19 -18.94 -25.45
C PHE A 35 4.00 -17.49 -25.02
N VAL A 36 3.77 -17.26 -23.73
CA VAL A 36 3.64 -15.94 -23.12
C VAL A 36 4.66 -15.85 -22.00
N LYS A 37 5.41 -14.75 -21.95
CA LYS A 37 6.27 -14.40 -20.82
C LYS A 37 5.53 -13.39 -19.97
N HIS A 38 5.38 -13.69 -18.69
CA HIS A 38 4.83 -12.73 -17.74
C HIS A 38 5.74 -11.49 -17.69
N ILE A 39 5.16 -10.32 -17.91
CA ILE A 39 5.82 -9.04 -17.73
C ILE A 39 5.44 -8.59 -16.32
N GLU A 40 6.41 -8.58 -15.40
CA GLU A 40 6.16 -8.09 -14.06
C GLU A 40 5.74 -6.62 -14.13
N LYS A 41 4.60 -6.29 -13.52
CA LYS A 41 4.14 -4.90 -13.44
C LYS A 41 5.11 -4.09 -12.60
N GLU A 42 5.46 -2.91 -13.10
CA GLU A 42 6.32 -1.97 -12.37
C GLU A 42 5.58 -1.37 -11.17
N THR A 43 4.27 -1.15 -11.29
CA THR A 43 3.41 -0.61 -10.23
C THR A 43 2.03 -1.28 -10.18
N PHE A 44 1.37 -1.11 -9.04
CA PHE A 44 0.02 -1.55 -8.76
C PHE A 44 -0.80 -0.37 -8.22
N ALA A 45 -1.97 -0.14 -8.79
CA ALA A 45 -2.95 0.81 -8.31
C ALA A 45 -3.65 0.28 -7.05
N ALA A 46 -3.28 0.79 -5.87
CA ALA A 46 -3.93 0.45 -4.61
C ALA A 46 -5.06 1.45 -4.32
N PRO A 47 -6.32 1.01 -4.17
CA PRO A 47 -7.44 1.92 -3.91
C PRO A 47 -7.38 2.44 -2.47
N VAL A 48 -7.65 3.74 -2.32
CA VAL A 48 -7.60 4.46 -1.05
C VAL A 48 -8.83 5.35 -0.91
N LEU A 49 -9.53 5.22 0.22
CA LEU A 49 -10.67 6.08 0.57
C LEU A 49 -10.15 7.38 1.19
N MET A 50 -10.46 8.50 0.56
CA MET A 50 -10.11 9.83 1.03
C MET A 50 -11.12 10.35 2.05
N SER A 51 -10.73 11.38 2.81
CA SER A 51 -11.58 11.99 3.85
C SER A 51 -12.88 12.61 3.32
N ASP A 52 -12.91 12.97 2.03
CA ASP A 52 -14.10 13.49 1.35
C ASP A 52 -15.03 12.40 0.82
N GLY A 53 -14.72 11.12 1.09
CA GLY A 53 -15.48 9.96 0.64
C GLY A 53 -15.17 9.50 -0.78
N THR A 54 -14.24 10.16 -1.48
CA THR A 54 -13.80 9.72 -2.82
C THR A 54 -12.82 8.56 -2.73
N VAL A 55 -12.83 7.69 -3.74
CA VAL A 55 -11.83 6.61 -3.89
C VAL A 55 -10.82 7.05 -4.94
N THR A 56 -9.55 7.07 -4.55
CA THR A 56 -8.41 7.35 -5.43
C THR A 56 -7.49 6.13 -5.48
N ALA A 57 -6.50 6.14 -6.37
CA ALA A 57 -5.50 5.09 -6.45
C ALA A 57 -4.12 5.66 -6.11
N VAL A 58 -3.37 4.95 -5.28
CA VAL A 58 -1.95 5.18 -5.03
C VAL A 58 -1.16 4.12 -5.78
N GLU A 59 -0.24 4.55 -6.63
CA GLU A 59 0.65 3.64 -7.37
C GLU A 59 1.77 3.15 -6.44
N LEU A 60 1.84 1.84 -6.25
CA LEU A 60 2.84 1.18 -5.41
C LEU A 60 3.63 0.16 -6.20
N THR A 61 4.94 0.12 -6.03
CA THR A 61 5.79 -0.94 -6.55
C THR A 61 5.54 -2.28 -5.84
N PRO A 62 5.88 -3.42 -6.45
CA PRO A 62 5.78 -4.73 -5.79
C PRO A 62 6.44 -4.78 -4.40
N GLN A 63 7.58 -4.09 -4.24
CA GLN A 63 8.33 -4.05 -2.98
C GLN A 63 7.60 -3.23 -1.91
N GLU A 64 6.95 -2.13 -2.29
CA GLU A 64 6.14 -1.32 -1.38
C GLU A 64 4.88 -2.06 -0.93
N VAL A 65 4.21 -2.78 -1.84
CA VAL A 65 3.07 -3.66 -1.50
C VAL A 65 3.50 -4.71 -0.48
N LYS A 66 4.66 -5.35 -0.68
CA LYS A 66 5.19 -6.33 0.27
C LYS A 66 5.46 -5.70 1.65
N THR A 67 6.03 -4.50 1.66
CA THR A 67 6.28 -3.74 2.90
C THR A 67 4.97 -3.41 3.61
N ALA A 68 3.94 -2.99 2.87
CA ALA A 68 2.60 -2.76 3.40
C ALA A 68 2.01 -3.99 4.09
N LEU A 69 2.03 -5.14 3.41
CA LEU A 69 1.51 -6.39 3.95
C LEU A 69 2.24 -6.83 5.22
N LEU A 70 3.56 -6.67 5.26
CA LEU A 70 4.36 -6.98 6.45
C LEU A 70 4.00 -6.07 7.62
N LEU A 71 3.84 -4.77 7.38
CA LEU A 71 3.53 -3.79 8.41
C LEU A 71 2.12 -4.00 9.00
N PHE A 72 1.14 -4.39 8.17
CA PHE A 72 -0.20 -4.72 8.66
C PHE A 72 -0.24 -5.94 9.59
N GLN A 73 0.69 -6.89 9.41
CA GLN A 73 0.78 -8.09 10.26
C GLN A 73 1.53 -7.86 11.58
N GLN A 74 2.20 -6.72 11.72
CA GLN A 74 2.93 -6.38 12.95
C GLN A 74 2.01 -5.87 14.05
N THR A 75 2.51 -5.90 15.29
CA THR A 75 1.88 -5.19 16.41
C THR A 75 1.92 -3.67 16.17
N PRO A 76 1.01 -2.89 16.78
CA PRO A 76 0.99 -1.42 16.60
C PRO A 76 2.33 -0.75 16.93
N ALA A 77 3.05 -1.22 17.96
CA ALA A 77 4.34 -0.68 18.35
C ALA A 77 5.45 -0.95 17.32
N ASN A 78 5.51 -2.17 16.78
CA ASN A 78 6.49 -2.54 15.76
C ASN A 78 6.20 -1.81 14.44
N ALA A 79 4.93 -1.72 14.05
CA ALA A 79 4.50 -1.00 12.86
C ALA A 79 4.85 0.50 12.95
N ALA A 80 4.59 1.14 14.09
CA ALA A 80 4.94 2.55 14.32
C ALA A 80 6.45 2.80 14.21
N LYS A 81 7.28 1.88 14.71
CA LYS A 81 8.74 1.97 14.54
C LYS A 81 9.13 1.85 13.07
N ALA A 82 8.59 0.86 12.36
CA ALA A 82 8.88 0.64 10.95
C ALA A 82 8.54 1.86 10.07
N VAL A 83 7.43 2.55 10.34
CA VAL A 83 7.04 3.78 9.61
C VAL A 83 8.14 4.83 9.60
N SER A 84 8.88 4.99 10.71
CA SER A 84 9.94 6.00 10.81
C SER A 84 11.10 5.77 9.82
N GLU A 85 11.30 4.51 9.39
CA GLU A 85 12.37 4.07 8.51
C GLU A 85 11.96 4.09 7.02
N ILE A 86 10.67 4.29 6.71
CA ILE A 86 10.16 4.31 5.34
C ILE A 86 10.54 5.62 4.65
N ALA A 87 11.14 5.50 3.46
CA ALA A 87 11.51 6.62 2.60
C ALA A 87 10.51 6.87 1.45
N SER A 88 9.69 5.86 1.12
CA SER A 88 8.69 5.97 0.05
C SER A 88 7.51 6.83 0.49
N GLU A 89 7.34 7.97 -0.16
CA GLU A 89 6.21 8.87 0.03
C GLU A 89 4.87 8.23 -0.38
N PRO A 90 4.74 7.57 -1.55
CA PRO A 90 3.50 6.85 -1.90
C PRO A 90 3.08 5.83 -0.85
N LEU A 91 4.04 5.10 -0.28
CA LEU A 91 3.77 4.10 0.75
C LEU A 91 3.32 4.76 2.07
N LEU A 92 3.91 5.90 2.45
CA LEU A 92 3.49 6.66 3.63
C LEU A 92 2.06 7.23 3.46
N GLU A 93 1.74 7.77 2.29
CA GLU A 93 0.39 8.25 1.96
C GLU A 93 -0.64 7.12 2.02
N TYR A 94 -0.29 5.95 1.48
CA TYR A 94 -1.11 4.76 1.55
C TYR A 94 -1.42 4.37 3.01
N PHE A 95 -0.42 4.32 3.89
CA PHE A 95 -0.65 3.97 5.30
C PHE A 95 -1.46 5.00 6.07
N LYS A 96 -1.32 6.29 5.74
CA LYS A 96 -2.12 7.36 6.37
C LYS A 96 -3.61 7.10 6.25
N GLN A 97 -4.03 6.49 5.15
CA GLN A 97 -5.44 6.20 4.89
C GLN A 97 -5.82 4.76 5.23
N ALA A 98 -4.93 3.80 5.00
CA ALA A 98 -5.22 2.37 5.16
C ALA A 98 -5.04 1.84 6.59
N ASP A 99 -4.21 2.47 7.44
CA ASP A 99 -3.90 1.97 8.78
C ASP A 99 -4.55 2.81 9.90
N GLY A 100 -5.68 2.36 10.43
CA GLY A 100 -6.40 3.08 11.50
C GLY A 100 -5.77 3.04 12.90
N ARG A 101 -4.60 2.39 13.09
CA ARG A 101 -4.01 2.20 14.42
C ARG A 101 -3.40 3.51 14.93
N LYS A 102 -3.84 3.98 16.11
CA LYS A 102 -3.40 5.25 16.73
C LYS A 102 -1.88 5.42 16.80
N ALA A 103 -1.14 4.37 17.17
CA ALA A 103 0.32 4.42 17.27
C ALA A 103 1.00 4.64 15.90
N VAL A 104 0.46 4.02 14.85
CA VAL A 104 0.94 4.16 13.48
C VAL A 104 0.62 5.56 12.95
N GLN A 105 -0.60 6.04 13.17
CA GLN A 105 -1.03 7.40 12.79
C GLN A 105 -0.19 8.50 13.47
N ALA A 106 0.15 8.33 14.75
CA ALA A 106 1.06 9.25 15.44
C ALA A 106 2.46 9.25 14.81
N ALA A 107 3.02 8.08 14.50
CA ALA A 107 4.31 7.96 13.83
C ALA A 107 4.31 8.56 12.42
N LEU A 108 3.24 8.35 11.65
CA LEU A 108 3.04 8.95 10.33
C LEU A 108 2.99 10.48 10.42
N GLY A 109 2.25 11.04 11.39
CA GLY A 109 2.20 12.47 11.61
C GLY A 109 3.57 13.07 11.89
N VAL A 110 4.38 12.43 12.75
CA VAL A 110 5.77 12.83 13.04
C VAL A 110 6.64 12.76 11.77
N LYS A 111 6.53 11.68 11.01
CA LYS A 111 7.35 11.43 9.82
C LYS A 111 7.02 12.38 8.67
N MET A 112 5.74 12.65 8.41
CA MET A 112 5.29 13.42 7.26
C MET A 112 5.29 14.94 7.53
N ASN A 113 5.07 15.39 8.78
CA ASN A 113 4.96 16.81 9.09
C ASN A 113 6.17 17.39 9.84
N GLY A 114 7.26 16.62 10.02
CA GLY A 114 8.46 17.11 10.70
C GLY A 114 8.27 17.26 12.20
N GLY A 115 8.17 16.13 12.91
CA GLY A 115 8.46 15.94 14.33
C GLY A 115 8.24 17.11 15.29
N GLU A 116 6.99 17.29 15.73
CA GLU A 116 6.72 17.69 17.11
C GLU A 116 6.06 16.51 17.83
N THR A 117 6.88 15.69 18.48
CA THR A 117 6.40 14.78 19.52
C THR A 117 6.02 15.63 20.73
N ASN A 118 4.75 15.98 20.87
CA ASN A 118 4.21 16.33 22.18
C ASN A 118 4.23 15.06 23.02
N GLY A 119 5.34 14.89 23.75
CA GLY A 119 5.55 13.83 24.70
C GLY A 119 4.42 13.81 25.72
N GLY A 120 3.81 12.64 25.88
CA GLY A 120 2.95 12.35 27.02
C GLY A 120 3.73 12.52 28.30
N GLY A 121 3.19 13.34 29.20
CA GLY A 121 3.75 13.57 30.53
C GLY A 121 2.64 13.96 31.51
N ALA A 122 2.56 13.14 32.56
CA ALA A 122 1.87 13.36 33.84
C ALA A 122 0.34 13.21 33.88
N GLU A 123 -0.06 12.03 34.37
CA GLU A 123 -1.20 11.84 35.25
C GLU A 123 -1.29 12.99 36.28
N GLN A 124 -2.42 13.69 36.33
CA GLN A 124 -2.82 14.45 37.51
C GLN A 124 -3.89 13.66 38.25
N PRO A 125 -3.69 13.31 39.54
CA PRO A 125 -4.75 12.76 40.35
C PRO A 125 -5.80 13.86 40.61
N ALA A 126 -7.08 13.47 40.53
CA ALA A 126 -8.20 14.33 40.85
C ALA A 126 -8.14 14.74 42.34
N ASP A 127 -7.92 16.03 42.59
CA ASP A 127 -8.11 16.65 43.90
C ASP A 127 -9.62 16.85 44.13
N SER A 128 -10.21 15.99 44.95
CA SER A 128 -11.57 16.17 45.48
C SER A 128 -11.48 16.86 46.84
N GLY A 129 -11.37 18.19 46.79
CA GLY A 129 -11.43 19.06 47.96
C GLY A 129 -12.84 19.07 48.57
N ASN A 130 -12.95 18.42 49.72
CA ASN A 130 -14.09 18.41 50.63
C ASN A 130 -14.30 19.81 51.26
N GLY A 131 -15.53 20.31 51.27
CA GLY A 131 -15.89 21.59 51.87
C GLY A 131 -17.32 21.59 52.40
N ALA A 132 -17.48 21.02 53.60
CA ALA A 132 -18.65 21.22 54.44
C ALA A 132 -18.73 22.68 54.89
N ALA A 133 -19.93 23.27 54.84
CA ALA A 133 -20.25 24.48 55.56
C ALA A 133 -21.61 24.29 56.24
N GLU A 134 -21.58 24.50 57.56
CA GLU A 134 -22.69 24.54 58.52
C GLU A 134 -23.76 25.59 58.18
#